data_AF-A0A8J6ZFS1-F1
#
_entry.id   AF-A0A8J6ZFS1-F1
#
_cell.length_a   1.000
_cell.length_b   1.000
_cell.length_c   1.000
_cell.angle_alpha   90.00
_cell.angle_beta   90.00
_cell.angle_gamma   90.00
#
_symmetry.space_group_name_H-M   'P 1'
#
loop_
_entity.id
_entity.type
_entity.pdbx_description
1 polymer ?
#
loop_
_entity_poly.entity_id
_entity_poly.type
_entity_poly.pdbx_seq_one_letter_code
_entity_poly.pdbx_strand_id
1 'polypeptide(L)'
;MCRPTYSKNFAANSRSGTTRVQYQTHRFYERARGQYVQEQLKLSAREKILFQRENPKSQVMSKTDLAKYRMSWHEHPDIVSKGAQTNFMRFAEDIGAAWEKNPAQFNEHYFKETVALAIMFRAVEKIVSRQPWYKNSYRANIVTYSPAIFHHALSKKISRRRIKFACSVAGAGIPRRVRRVVRKFFGVYGRHKRSRDRKKIRPKNSADKFRR
;
A
#
# COMPACT_ATOMS: atom_id res chain seq x y z
N MET A 1 -7.27 14.39 23.48
CA MET A 1 -7.65 14.38 22.05
C MET A 1 -6.55 15.04 21.22
N CYS A 2 -5.64 14.25 20.63
CA CYS A 2 -4.47 14.80 19.94
C CYS A 2 -4.88 15.33 18.54
N ARG A 3 -4.58 16.58 18.23
CA ARG A 3 -4.73 17.20 16.90
C ARG A 3 -3.39 17.16 16.15
N PRO A 4 -3.15 16.23 15.22
CA PRO A 4 -2.16 16.44 14.18
C PRO A 4 -2.84 17.16 13.02
N THR A 5 -2.73 18.49 12.97
CA THR A 5 -3.02 19.31 11.79
C THR A 5 -1.91 19.13 10.76
N TYR A 6 -1.80 17.95 10.15
CA TYR A 6 -0.94 17.74 8.99
C TYR A 6 -1.80 17.62 7.72
N SER A 7 -2.35 18.75 7.28
CA SER A 7 -2.60 19.00 5.86
C SER A 7 -1.47 19.92 5.41
N LYS A 8 -0.35 19.34 4.98
CA LYS A 8 0.76 20.13 4.40
C LYS A 8 0.68 20.08 2.89
N ASN A 9 0.68 21.28 2.29
CA ASN A 9 0.70 21.53 0.86
C ASN A 9 1.97 20.92 0.25
N PHE A 10 1.83 19.84 -0.53
CA PHE A 10 2.92 19.34 -1.36
C PHE A 10 2.42 19.13 -2.79
N ALA A 11 2.99 19.92 -3.71
CA ALA A 11 2.72 19.82 -5.14
C ALA A 11 3.21 18.46 -5.68
N ALA A 12 2.32 17.72 -6.32
CA ALA A 12 2.70 16.53 -7.08
C ALA A 12 2.91 16.89 -8.56
N ASN A 13 4.13 16.74 -9.09
CA ASN A 13 4.40 16.99 -10.51
C ASN A 13 3.74 15.91 -11.39
N SER A 14 2.97 16.36 -12.39
CA SER A 14 2.38 15.51 -13.42
C SER A 14 3.31 15.43 -14.64
N ARG A 15 3.36 14.25 -15.29
CA ARG A 15 4.17 14.00 -16.50
C ARG A 15 3.27 14.05 -17.75
N SER A 16 3.35 15.11 -18.56
CA SER A 16 3.20 15.09 -20.03
C SER A 16 3.12 16.52 -20.58
N GLY A 17 3.96 16.84 -21.55
CA GLY A 17 4.00 18.15 -22.21
C GLY A 17 2.81 18.35 -23.15
N THR A 18 1.96 19.31 -22.82
CA THR A 18 1.07 20.10 -23.69
C THR A 18 0.58 21.24 -22.80
N THR A 19 0.52 22.47 -23.29
CA THR A 19 0.15 23.69 -22.55
C THR A 19 -1.18 23.53 -21.81
N ARG A 20 -1.13 22.99 -20.59
CA ARG A 20 -2.26 22.86 -19.66
C ARG A 20 -1.93 23.73 -18.45
N VAL A 21 -2.88 24.57 -18.07
CA VAL A 21 -2.89 25.25 -16.77
C VAL A 21 -2.56 24.18 -15.71
N GLN A 22 -1.40 24.32 -15.07
CA GLN A 22 -0.90 23.33 -14.12
C GLN A 22 -1.55 23.58 -12.77
N TYR A 23 -2.41 22.66 -12.34
CA TYR A 23 -3.00 22.69 -11.01
C TYR A 23 -2.11 21.91 -10.07
N GLN A 24 -1.66 22.54 -8.98
CA GLN A 24 -1.01 21.82 -7.90
C GLN A 24 -2.06 20.91 -7.25
N THR A 25 -1.81 19.59 -7.26
CA THR A 25 -2.69 18.62 -6.61
C THR A 25 -2.18 18.27 -5.23
N HIS A 26 -3.08 18.13 -4.26
CA HIS A 26 -2.79 17.82 -2.87
C HIS A 26 -3.32 16.45 -2.45
N ARG A 27 -2.63 15.85 -1.48
CA ARG A 27 -3.06 14.59 -0.85
C ARG A 27 -3.99 14.90 0.32
N PHE A 28 -5.28 14.69 0.11
CA PHE A 28 -6.29 14.87 1.15
C PHE A 28 -6.21 13.72 2.17
N TYR A 29 -6.03 14.06 3.45
CA TYR A 29 -6.06 13.08 4.54
C TYR A 29 -7.41 13.12 5.25
N GLU A 30 -8.14 12.00 5.23
CA GLU A 30 -9.39 11.86 5.96
C GLU A 30 -9.13 11.51 7.43
N ARG A 31 -9.43 12.45 8.33
CA ARG A 31 -9.40 12.22 9.78
C ARG A 31 -10.58 11.36 10.23
N ALA A 32 -11.75 11.64 9.67
CA ALA A 32 -12.98 10.88 9.86
C ALA A 32 -13.42 10.24 8.54
N ARG A 33 -13.98 9.04 8.60
CA ARG A 33 -14.46 8.33 7.41
C ARG A 33 -15.52 9.18 6.70
N GLY A 34 -15.33 9.41 5.40
CA GLY A 34 -16.29 10.18 4.59
C GLY A 34 -16.12 11.70 4.70
N GLN A 35 -15.08 12.19 5.38
CA GLN A 35 -14.80 13.63 5.43
C GLN A 35 -14.66 14.24 4.03
N TYR A 36 -14.03 13.54 3.08
CA TYR A 36 -13.90 14.03 1.70
C TYR A 36 -15.26 14.20 1.00
N VAL A 37 -16.23 13.33 1.30
CA VAL A 37 -17.59 13.42 0.75
C VAL A 37 -18.36 14.56 1.43
N GLN A 38 -18.22 14.70 2.74
CA GLN A 38 -18.87 15.76 3.52
C GLN A 38 -18.40 17.16 3.11
N GLU A 39 -17.10 17.36 2.88
CA GLU A 39 -16.59 18.65 2.39
C GLU A 39 -17.15 19.00 1.01
N GLN A 40 -17.35 18.02 0.13
CA GLN A 40 -17.99 18.27 -1.17
C GLN A 40 -19.45 18.66 -1.04
N LEU A 41 -20.21 18.13 -0.08
CA LEU A 41 -21.63 18.44 0.06
C LEU A 41 -21.88 19.93 0.36
N LYS A 42 -20.93 20.61 0.99
CA LYS A 42 -20.98 22.04 1.31
C LYS A 42 -20.73 22.96 0.11
N LEU A 43 -20.22 22.41 -1.00
CA LEU A 43 -19.76 23.17 -2.16
C LEU A 43 -20.80 23.20 -3.29
N SER A 44 -20.82 24.29 -4.04
CA SER A 44 -21.58 24.39 -5.31
C SER A 44 -21.03 23.44 -6.37
N ALA A 45 -21.78 23.23 -7.45
CA ALA A 45 -21.35 22.34 -8.54
C ALA A 45 -20.00 22.75 -9.16
N ARG A 46 -19.75 24.05 -9.31
CA ARG A 46 -18.48 24.57 -9.86
C ARG A 46 -17.32 24.37 -8.88
N GLU A 47 -17.54 24.65 -7.60
CA GLU A 47 -16.54 24.47 -6.54
C GLU A 47 -16.21 22.99 -6.30
N LYS A 48 -17.18 22.08 -6.45
CA LYS A 48 -16.94 20.63 -6.41
C LYS A 48 -15.93 20.19 -7.47
N ILE A 49 -16.06 20.70 -8.71
CA ILE A 49 -15.15 20.37 -9.80
C ILE A 49 -13.73 20.89 -9.50
N LEU A 50 -13.62 22.12 -9.01
CA LEU A 50 -12.35 22.70 -8.55
C LEU A 50 -11.72 21.87 -7.42
N PHE A 51 -12.50 21.55 -6.39
CA PHE A 51 -12.07 20.76 -5.25
C PHE A 51 -11.59 19.37 -5.65
N GLN A 52 -12.32 18.66 -6.54
CA GLN A 52 -11.91 17.35 -7.03
C GLN A 52 -10.65 17.41 -7.90
N ARG A 53 -10.42 18.52 -8.59
CA ARG A 53 -9.21 18.74 -9.39
C ARG A 53 -7.99 18.95 -8.52
N GLU A 54 -8.12 19.72 -7.45
CA GLU A 54 -7.06 19.97 -6.47
C GLU A 54 -6.82 18.76 -5.54
N ASN A 55 -7.90 18.07 -5.16
CA ASN A 55 -7.88 16.93 -4.25
C ASN A 55 -8.40 15.69 -5.00
N PRO A 56 -7.63 15.13 -5.94
CA PRO A 56 -8.09 13.98 -6.70
C PRO A 56 -8.41 12.82 -5.75
N LYS A 57 -9.57 12.17 -5.92
CA LYS A 57 -9.98 11.01 -5.10
C LYS A 57 -8.92 9.91 -5.03
N SER A 58 -8.10 9.80 -6.08
CA SER A 58 -6.99 8.87 -6.10
C SER A 58 -5.86 9.24 -5.13
N GLN A 59 -5.74 10.44 -4.62
CA GLN A 59 -4.71 10.83 -3.65
C GLN A 59 -5.22 10.90 -2.21
N VAL A 60 -6.51 10.60 -2.01
CA VAL A 60 -7.12 10.54 -0.68
C VAL A 60 -6.57 9.35 0.11
N MET A 61 -6.15 9.59 1.34
CA MET A 61 -5.76 8.55 2.30
C MET A 61 -6.59 8.67 3.57
N SER A 62 -7.11 7.54 4.05
CA SER A 62 -7.78 7.45 5.34
C SER A 62 -6.81 7.09 6.47
N LYS A 63 -7.21 7.34 7.72
CA LYS A 63 -6.46 6.89 8.91
C LYS A 63 -6.20 5.38 8.95
N THR A 64 -7.15 4.58 8.44
CA THR A 64 -7.03 3.12 8.38
C THR A 64 -6.10 2.67 7.26
N ASP A 65 -6.05 3.41 6.13
CA ASP A 65 -5.05 3.18 5.09
C ASP A 65 -3.64 3.48 5.59
N LEU A 66 -3.47 4.59 6.31
CA LEU A 66 -2.19 4.95 6.91
C LEU A 66 -1.71 3.85 7.86
N ALA A 67 -2.58 3.38 8.76
CA ALA A 67 -2.28 2.27 9.66
C ALA A 67 -1.91 1.00 8.89
N LYS A 68 -2.67 0.63 7.86
CA LYS A 68 -2.38 -0.55 7.01
C LYS A 68 -1.00 -0.46 6.38
N TYR A 69 -0.64 0.70 5.82
CA TYR A 69 0.64 0.88 5.12
C TYR A 69 1.82 0.79 6.09
N ARG A 70 1.74 1.48 7.22
CA ARG A 70 2.79 1.49 8.24
C ARG A 70 2.94 0.12 8.89
N MET A 71 1.86 -0.48 9.38
CA MET A 71 1.91 -1.80 10.04
C MET A 71 2.46 -2.90 9.11
N SER A 72 2.06 -2.90 7.84
CA SER A 72 2.61 -3.85 6.87
C SER A 72 4.10 -3.60 6.58
N TRP A 73 4.55 -2.35 6.55
CA TRP A 73 5.96 -2.02 6.35
C TRP A 73 6.81 -2.40 7.56
N HIS A 74 6.25 -2.28 8.77
CA HIS A 74 6.84 -2.75 10.03
C HIS A 74 6.66 -4.26 10.24
N GLU A 75 6.43 -5.04 9.18
CA GLU A 75 6.41 -6.51 9.21
C GLU A 75 5.30 -7.11 10.09
N HIS A 76 4.16 -6.40 10.24
CA HIS A 76 2.94 -6.90 10.90
C HIS A 76 1.76 -7.16 9.94
N PRO A 77 1.95 -7.89 8.82
CA PRO A 77 0.86 -8.19 7.89
C PRO A 77 -0.20 -9.15 8.48
N ASP A 78 0.14 -9.90 9.53
CA ASP A 78 -0.76 -10.77 10.29
C ASP A 78 -1.82 -9.95 11.02
N ILE A 79 -1.43 -8.85 11.68
CA ILE A 79 -2.34 -7.94 12.38
C ILE A 79 -3.24 -7.23 11.37
N VAL A 80 -2.66 -6.75 10.27
CA VAL A 80 -3.41 -6.10 9.18
C VAL A 80 -4.47 -7.05 8.59
N SER A 81 -4.15 -8.34 8.52
CA SER A 81 -5.05 -9.37 7.98
C SER A 81 -6.25 -9.69 8.88
N LYS A 82 -6.18 -9.35 10.19
CA LYS A 82 -7.30 -9.54 11.13
C LYS A 82 -8.45 -8.55 10.90
N GLY A 83 -8.18 -7.41 10.25
CA GLY A 83 -9.20 -6.43 9.89
C GLY A 83 -8.77 -4.99 10.16
N ALA A 84 -9.46 -4.05 9.52
CA ALA A 84 -9.11 -2.63 9.56
C ALA A 84 -9.20 -2.02 10.98
N GLN A 85 -10.19 -2.44 11.78
CA GLN A 85 -10.38 -1.93 13.14
C GLN A 85 -9.29 -2.44 14.08
N THR A 86 -9.07 -3.76 14.14
CA THR A 86 -8.00 -4.38 14.96
C THR A 86 -6.63 -3.81 14.62
N ASN A 87 -6.34 -3.66 13.32
CA ASN A 87 -5.09 -3.06 12.88
C ASN A 87 -4.95 -1.59 13.31
N PHE A 88 -6.03 -0.81 13.21
CA PHE A 88 -5.99 0.59 13.61
C PHE A 88 -5.81 0.77 15.12
N MET A 89 -6.44 -0.06 15.95
CA MET A 89 -6.27 -0.01 17.41
C MET A 89 -4.81 -0.27 17.79
N ARG A 90 -4.23 -1.37 17.28
CA ARG A 90 -2.81 -1.67 17.53
C ARG A 90 -1.88 -0.56 17.03
N PHE A 91 -2.13 -0.05 15.83
CA PHE A 91 -1.35 1.05 15.28
C PHE A 91 -1.44 2.32 16.15
N ALA A 92 -2.61 2.63 16.69
CA ALA A 92 -2.81 3.78 17.57
C ALA A 92 -2.05 3.63 18.89
N GLU A 93 -2.01 2.42 19.47
CA GLU A 93 -1.19 2.10 20.64
C GLU A 93 0.31 2.30 20.34
N ASP A 94 0.81 1.68 19.26
CA ASP A 94 2.22 1.77 18.86
C ASP A 94 2.65 3.23 18.59
N ILE A 95 1.79 4.03 17.94
CA ILE A 95 2.05 5.45 17.67
C ILE A 95 1.95 6.29 18.93
N GLY A 96 1.01 6.00 19.84
CA GLY A 96 0.89 6.69 21.12
C GLY A 96 2.18 6.56 21.93
N ALA A 97 2.66 5.34 22.09
CA ALA A 97 3.92 5.07 22.79
C ALA A 97 5.14 5.72 22.09
N ALA A 98 5.21 5.65 20.76
CA ALA A 98 6.27 6.30 20.00
C ALA A 98 6.23 7.84 20.13
N TRP A 99 5.03 8.42 20.17
CA TRP A 99 4.84 9.87 20.35
C TRP A 99 5.34 10.33 21.70
N GLU A 100 4.97 9.65 22.78
CA GLU A 100 5.45 9.97 24.13
C GLU A 100 6.98 9.91 24.22
N LYS A 101 7.59 8.94 23.56
CA LYS A 101 9.06 8.79 23.56
C LYS A 101 9.79 9.87 22.76
N ASN A 102 9.31 10.20 21.56
CA ASN A 102 9.93 11.21 20.71
C ASN A 102 8.92 11.78 19.72
N PRO A 103 8.27 12.91 20.03
CA PRO A 103 7.34 13.56 19.11
C PRO A 103 8.00 14.06 17.82
N ALA A 104 9.29 14.43 17.87
CA ALA A 104 9.99 15.04 16.75
C ALA A 104 10.21 14.07 15.56
N GLN A 105 10.06 12.76 15.78
CA GLN A 105 10.10 11.77 14.70
C GLN A 105 8.91 11.90 13.74
N PHE A 106 7.78 12.44 14.19
CA PHE A 106 6.56 12.62 13.40
C PHE A 106 6.58 13.94 12.64
N ASN A 107 7.56 14.07 11.75
CA ASN A 107 7.81 15.27 10.97
C ASN A 107 7.46 15.06 9.48
N GLU A 108 7.87 16.02 8.64
CA GLU A 108 7.63 15.97 7.20
C GLU A 108 8.24 14.75 6.51
N HIS A 109 9.38 14.26 6.99
CA HIS A 109 9.99 13.04 6.47
C HIS A 109 9.07 11.83 6.70
N TYR A 110 8.55 11.67 7.92
CA TYR A 110 7.57 10.62 8.24
C TYR A 110 6.33 10.71 7.33
N PHE A 111 5.86 11.92 7.02
CA PHE A 111 4.75 12.08 6.09
C PHE A 111 5.13 11.65 4.66
N LYS A 112 6.27 12.11 4.13
CA LYS A 112 6.77 11.76 2.78
C LYS A 112 6.99 10.26 2.61
N GLU A 113 7.52 9.58 3.63
CA GLU A 113 7.64 8.12 3.64
C GLU A 113 6.27 7.43 3.56
N THR A 114 5.30 7.88 4.36
CA THR A 114 3.93 7.33 4.35
C THR A 114 3.30 7.50 2.97
N VAL A 115 3.50 8.65 2.33
CA VAL A 115 3.06 8.95 0.96
C VAL A 115 3.72 8.01 -0.05
N ALA A 116 5.01 7.70 0.11
CA ALA A 116 5.73 6.74 -0.73
C ALA A 116 5.19 5.31 -0.55
N LEU A 117 4.92 4.89 0.69
CA LEU A 117 4.28 3.61 0.99
C LEU A 117 2.90 3.54 0.33
N ALA A 118 2.08 4.59 0.42
CA ALA A 118 0.77 4.61 -0.23
C ALA A 118 0.87 4.42 -1.75
N ILE A 119 1.85 5.05 -2.41
CA ILE A 119 2.08 4.85 -3.85
C ILE A 119 2.47 3.39 -4.13
N MET A 120 3.37 2.83 -3.32
CA MET A 120 3.82 1.45 -3.44
C MET A 120 2.64 0.46 -3.30
N PHE A 121 1.83 0.63 -2.26
CA PHE A 121 0.66 -0.21 -2.02
C PHE A 121 -0.31 -0.21 -3.19
N ARG A 122 -0.64 0.97 -3.71
CA ARG A 122 -1.58 1.11 -4.83
C ARG A 122 -1.02 0.51 -6.12
N ALA A 123 0.30 0.55 -6.31
CA ALA A 123 0.95 -0.16 -7.40
C ALA A 123 0.87 -1.68 -7.22
N VAL A 124 1.10 -2.20 -6.01
CA VAL A 124 0.97 -3.62 -5.69
C VAL A 124 -0.47 -4.10 -5.88
N GLU A 125 -1.47 -3.37 -5.40
CA GLU A 125 -2.90 -3.67 -5.60
C GLU A 125 -3.23 -3.80 -7.08
N LYS A 126 -2.78 -2.84 -7.91
CA LYS A 126 -2.96 -2.89 -9.37
C LYS A 126 -2.26 -4.09 -10.01
N ILE A 127 -1.06 -4.43 -9.55
CA ILE A 127 -0.30 -5.57 -10.07
C ILE A 127 -1.02 -6.88 -9.74
N VAL A 128 -1.44 -7.07 -8.49
CA VAL A 128 -2.14 -8.27 -7.99
C VAL A 128 -3.46 -8.44 -8.71
N SER A 129 -4.25 -7.37 -8.84
CA SER A 129 -5.54 -7.40 -9.54
C SER A 129 -5.45 -7.73 -11.03
N ARG A 130 -4.28 -7.56 -11.66
CA ARG A 130 -4.05 -7.90 -13.08
C ARG A 130 -3.47 -9.32 -13.27
N GLN A 131 -3.23 -10.07 -12.21
CA GLN A 131 -2.62 -11.40 -12.35
C GLN A 131 -3.65 -12.44 -12.81
N PRO A 132 -3.32 -13.29 -13.82
CA PRO A 132 -4.24 -14.31 -14.31
C PRO A 132 -4.70 -15.32 -13.26
N TRP A 133 -3.90 -15.55 -12.21
CA TRP A 133 -4.21 -16.49 -11.13
C TRP A 133 -5.11 -15.90 -10.03
N TYR A 134 -5.31 -14.58 -10.03
CA TYR A 134 -6.05 -13.86 -9.01
C TYR A 134 -7.55 -13.91 -9.33
N LYS A 135 -8.31 -14.66 -8.52
CA LYS A 135 -9.76 -14.89 -8.68
C LYS A 135 -10.61 -14.02 -7.73
N ASN A 136 -10.21 -12.77 -7.52
CA ASN A 136 -10.93 -11.79 -6.68
C ASN A 136 -11.10 -12.10 -5.18
N SER A 137 -10.35 -13.06 -4.62
CA SER A 137 -10.41 -13.37 -3.18
C SER A 137 -9.10 -13.06 -2.45
N TYR A 138 -9.19 -12.68 -1.17
CA TYR A 138 -8.07 -12.36 -0.26
C TYR A 138 -7.09 -11.29 -0.74
N ARG A 139 -7.55 -10.31 -1.54
CA ARG A 139 -6.68 -9.25 -2.07
C ARG A 139 -5.88 -8.53 -0.99
N ALA A 140 -6.59 -8.11 0.06
CA ALA A 140 -6.02 -7.30 1.13
C ALA A 140 -4.84 -8.03 1.76
N ASN A 141 -5.03 -9.30 2.13
CA ASN A 141 -4.00 -10.15 2.70
C ASN A 141 -2.80 -10.31 1.74
N ILE A 142 -3.04 -10.66 0.47
CA ILE A 142 -1.93 -10.83 -0.50
C ILE A 142 -1.12 -9.53 -0.67
N VAL A 143 -1.82 -8.40 -0.72
CA VAL A 143 -1.21 -7.09 -0.89
C VAL A 143 -0.38 -6.69 0.32
N THR A 144 -0.81 -6.98 1.56
CA THR A 144 -0.11 -6.54 2.78
C THR A 144 1.17 -7.32 3.05
N TYR A 145 1.18 -8.62 2.74
CA TYR A 145 2.38 -9.44 2.85
C TYR A 145 3.46 -9.04 1.83
N SER A 146 3.09 -8.47 0.68
CA SER A 146 4.04 -8.11 -0.38
C SER A 146 5.08 -7.06 0.06
N PRO A 147 4.70 -5.87 0.58
CA PRO A 147 5.63 -4.89 1.10
C PRO A 147 6.32 -5.35 2.39
N ALA A 148 5.68 -6.15 3.24
CA ALA A 148 6.30 -6.73 4.44
C ALA A 148 7.50 -7.61 4.08
N ILE A 149 7.29 -8.57 3.17
CA ILE A 149 8.36 -9.45 2.68
C ILE A 149 9.44 -8.64 1.93
N PHE A 150 9.03 -7.62 1.18
CA PHE A 150 9.96 -6.74 0.49
C PHE A 150 10.87 -5.99 1.47
N HIS A 151 10.31 -5.41 2.54
CA HIS A 151 11.06 -4.76 3.60
C HIS A 151 12.01 -5.74 4.29
N HIS A 152 11.53 -6.92 4.70
CA HIS A 152 12.35 -7.97 5.31
C HIS A 152 13.51 -8.42 4.42
N ALA A 153 13.26 -8.55 3.12
CA ALA A 153 14.30 -8.91 2.16
C ALA A 153 15.34 -7.79 1.98
N LEU A 154 14.94 -6.52 2.13
CA LEU A 154 15.85 -5.38 2.12
C LEU A 154 16.66 -5.31 3.41
N SER A 155 16.04 -5.44 4.58
CA SER A 155 16.72 -5.39 5.88
C SER A 155 17.81 -6.47 5.97
N LYS A 156 17.51 -7.70 5.55
CA LYS A 156 18.50 -8.79 5.46
C LYS A 156 19.63 -8.53 4.47
N LYS A 157 19.37 -7.85 3.35
CA LYS A 157 20.41 -7.54 2.35
C LYS A 157 21.28 -6.37 2.75
N ILE A 158 20.71 -5.35 3.40
CA ILE A 158 21.44 -4.19 3.91
C ILE A 158 22.32 -4.61 5.09
N SER A 159 21.83 -5.52 5.94
CA SER A 159 22.64 -6.18 6.97
C SER A 159 23.81 -6.98 6.39
N ARG A 160 23.61 -7.65 5.23
CA ARG A 160 24.66 -8.39 4.52
C ARG A 160 25.57 -7.55 3.62
N ARG A 161 25.18 -6.32 3.27
CA ARG A 161 25.96 -5.37 2.47
C ARG A 161 25.56 -3.96 2.89
N ARG A 162 26.45 -3.20 3.54
CA ARG A 162 26.29 -1.75 3.78
C ARG A 162 26.08 -1.05 2.43
N ILE A 163 24.83 -0.88 2.00
CA ILE A 163 24.48 -0.09 0.82
C ILE A 163 24.04 1.28 1.32
N LYS A 164 24.83 2.32 1.01
CA LYS A 164 24.46 3.72 1.22
C LYS A 164 23.23 4.02 0.36
N PHE A 165 22.07 4.20 0.98
CA PHE A 165 20.90 4.77 0.31
C PHE A 165 21.08 6.28 0.24
N ALA A 166 21.67 6.77 -0.85
CA ALA A 166 21.49 8.16 -1.23
C ALA A 166 20.03 8.33 -1.64
N CYS A 167 19.28 9.04 -0.80
CA CYS A 167 17.94 9.51 -1.07
C CYS A 167 18.00 10.45 -2.28
N SER A 168 17.71 9.94 -3.48
CA SER A 168 17.39 10.77 -4.64
C SER A 168 15.90 10.62 -4.91
N VAL A 169 15.12 11.52 -4.32
CA VAL A 169 13.75 11.81 -4.75
C VAL A 169 13.86 12.57 -6.06
N ALA A 170 14.09 11.85 -7.16
CA ALA A 170 14.04 12.41 -8.49
C ALA A 170 13.27 11.45 -9.41
N GLY A 171 11.97 11.70 -9.56
CA GLY A 171 11.25 11.46 -10.81
C GLY A 171 11.41 10.10 -11.50
N ALA A 172 11.53 8.98 -10.78
CA ALA A 172 11.58 7.65 -11.41
C ALA A 172 10.56 6.72 -10.77
N GLY A 173 9.71 6.11 -11.60
CA GLY A 173 8.83 5.03 -11.16
C GLY A 173 9.62 3.91 -10.47
N ILE A 174 8.91 3.12 -9.67
CA ILE A 174 9.42 1.98 -8.87
C ILE A 174 10.70 1.39 -9.51
N PRO A 175 11.88 1.49 -8.86
CA PRO A 175 13.15 1.09 -9.44
C PRO A 175 13.06 -0.30 -10.09
N ARG A 176 13.64 -0.48 -11.28
CA ARG A 176 13.54 -1.72 -12.07
C ARG A 176 13.88 -2.99 -11.26
N ARG A 177 14.75 -2.87 -10.25
CA ARG A 177 15.11 -3.94 -9.30
C ARG A 177 13.93 -4.36 -8.41
N VAL A 178 13.15 -3.41 -7.89
CA VAL A 178 11.95 -3.67 -7.09
C VAL A 178 10.89 -4.34 -7.97
N ARG A 179 10.68 -3.85 -9.19
CA ARG A 179 9.77 -4.49 -10.17
C ARG A 179 10.19 -5.93 -10.48
N ARG A 180 11.50 -6.21 -10.57
CA ARG A 180 12.04 -7.56 -10.80
C ARG A 180 11.84 -8.48 -9.60
N VAL A 181 12.05 -8.01 -8.37
CA VAL A 181 11.81 -8.80 -7.14
C VAL A 181 10.33 -9.13 -7.01
N VAL A 182 9.46 -8.13 -7.17
CA VAL A 182 8.00 -8.30 -7.14
C VAL A 182 7.54 -9.28 -8.23
N ARG A 183 8.03 -9.14 -9.47
CA ARG A 183 7.70 -10.05 -10.58
C ARG A 183 8.25 -11.47 -10.37
N LYS A 184 9.47 -11.61 -9.84
CA LYS A 184 10.07 -12.92 -9.56
C LYS A 184 9.33 -13.64 -8.44
N PHE A 185 8.90 -12.90 -7.40
CA PHE A 185 8.12 -13.43 -6.29
C PHE A 185 6.72 -13.90 -6.75
N PHE A 186 5.98 -13.06 -7.48
CA PHE A 186 4.66 -13.44 -8.02
C PHE A 186 4.75 -14.52 -9.11
N GLY A 187 5.82 -14.54 -9.90
CA GLY A 187 6.09 -15.59 -10.90
C GLY A 187 6.47 -16.94 -10.28
N VAL A 188 7.03 -16.94 -9.06
CA VAL A 188 7.29 -18.17 -8.27
C VAL A 188 6.00 -18.67 -7.62
N TYR A 189 5.18 -17.78 -7.04
CA TYR A 189 3.86 -18.15 -6.50
C TYR A 189 2.93 -18.74 -7.58
N GLY A 190 2.91 -18.16 -8.78
CA GLY A 190 2.13 -18.66 -9.92
C GLY A 190 2.63 -19.99 -10.50
N ARG A 191 3.89 -20.36 -10.27
CA ARG A 191 4.44 -21.68 -10.62
C ARG A 191 4.15 -22.72 -9.54
N HIS A 192 4.24 -22.33 -8.27
CA HIS A 192 3.99 -23.24 -7.15
C HIS A 192 2.51 -23.67 -7.07
N LYS A 193 1.56 -22.76 -7.36
CA LYS A 193 0.12 -23.08 -7.41
C LYS A 193 -0.24 -24.05 -8.55
N ARG A 194 0.32 -23.85 -9.75
CA ARG A 194 0.17 -24.79 -10.89
C ARG A 194 0.68 -26.21 -10.58
N SER A 195 1.70 -26.34 -9.73
CA SER A 195 2.19 -27.66 -9.29
C SER A 195 1.27 -28.34 -8.28
N ARG A 196 0.59 -27.58 -7.41
CA ARG A 196 -0.40 -28.12 -6.46
C ARG A 196 -1.72 -28.46 -7.15
N ASP A 197 -2.19 -27.63 -8.06
CA ASP A 197 -3.43 -27.88 -8.82
C ASP A 197 -3.26 -29.11 -9.73
N ARG A 198 -2.09 -29.32 -10.36
CA ARG A 198 -1.80 -30.58 -11.10
C ARG A 198 -1.73 -31.83 -10.22
N LYS A 199 -1.34 -31.71 -8.94
CA LYS A 199 -1.34 -32.84 -8.00
C LYS A 199 -2.74 -33.16 -7.45
N LYS A 200 -3.69 -32.24 -7.54
CA LYS A 200 -5.10 -32.44 -7.11
C LYS A 200 -5.99 -33.05 -8.20
N ILE A 201 -5.58 -33.01 -9.48
CA ILE A 201 -6.34 -33.56 -10.63
C ILE A 201 -5.78 -34.93 -11.04
N ARG A 202 -5.52 -35.82 -10.07
CA ARG A 202 -5.47 -37.25 -10.35
C ARG A 202 -6.70 -37.88 -9.71
N PRO A 203 -7.68 -38.38 -10.48
CA PRO A 203 -8.74 -39.17 -9.88
C PRO A 203 -8.09 -40.39 -9.22
N LYS A 204 -8.48 -40.67 -7.97
CA LYS A 204 -8.23 -41.99 -7.38
C LYS A 204 -9.09 -42.96 -8.19
N ASN A 205 -8.47 -43.75 -9.06
CA ASN A 205 -9.12 -44.92 -9.63
C ASN A 205 -9.40 -45.90 -8.49
N SER A 206 -10.64 -45.87 -7.98
CA SER A 206 -11.22 -46.95 -7.21
C SER A 206 -11.72 -48.00 -8.20
N ALA A 207 -10.81 -48.85 -8.68
CA ALA A 207 -11.14 -50.02 -9.48
C ALA A 207 -10.07 -51.09 -9.24
N ASP A 208 -10.15 -51.76 -8.09
CA ASP A 208 -9.86 -53.19 -7.95
C ASP A 208 -10.19 -53.68 -6.53
N LYS A 209 -11.42 -54.16 -6.34
CA LYS A 209 -11.80 -55.12 -5.28
C LYS A 209 -13.04 -55.87 -5.75
N PHE A 210 -12.87 -56.68 -6.79
CA PHE A 210 -13.71 -57.84 -7.03
C PHE A 210 -12.88 -58.83 -7.87
N ARG A 211 -12.20 -59.76 -7.19
CA ARG A 211 -11.94 -61.11 -7.70
C ARG A 211 -11.32 -62.00 -6.61
N ARG A 212 -12.08 -63.06 -6.31
CA ARG A 212 -11.85 -64.23 -5.46
C ARG A 212 -12.26 -64.08 -4.00
#